data_AF-A0A932RGE6-F1
#
_entry.id   AF-A0A932RGE6-F1
#
_cell.length_a   1.000
_cell.length_b   1.000
_cell.length_c   1.000
_cell.angle_alpha   90.00
_cell.angle_beta   90.00
_cell.angle_gamma   90.00
#
_symmetry.space_group_name_H-M   'P 1'
#
loop_
_entity.id
_entity.type
_entity.pdbx_description
1 polymer ?
#
loop_
_entity_poly.entity_id
_entity_poly.type
_entity_poly.pdbx_seq_one_letter_code
_entity_poly.pdbx_strand_id
1 'polypeptide(L)'
;MSASNRREHDMLRAFFKIHPDYSLCRTLAANIMEGFVTHEHALQLLTSKASQTAALRDSIQASLDKKKIMIEEVGYLLKDLTLDQIIALDDQRFADVLHFYFKYPRAHNRISRPSWFRRRAKRLQFLSALMEESKRRSLSTDYLAWEDLLSLI
;
A
#
# COMPACT_ATOMS: atom_id res chain seq x y z
N MET A 1 -11.92 -12.45 -16.70
CA MET A 1 -11.53 -11.03 -16.83
C MET A 1 -11.93 -10.50 -18.20
N SER A 2 -12.70 -9.40 -18.24
CA SER A 2 -13.04 -8.70 -19.49
C SER A 2 -11.80 -8.02 -20.11
N ALA A 3 -11.89 -7.60 -21.38
CA ALA A 3 -10.82 -6.83 -22.02
C ALA A 3 -10.60 -5.48 -21.32
N SER A 4 -11.67 -4.86 -20.81
CA SER A 4 -11.63 -3.63 -20.01
C SER A 4 -10.83 -3.80 -18.72
N ASN A 5 -11.11 -4.87 -17.96
CA ASN A 5 -10.40 -5.15 -16.70
C ASN A 5 -8.93 -5.48 -16.92
N ARG A 6 -8.57 -6.11 -18.05
CA ARG A 6 -7.16 -6.35 -18.40
C ARG A 6 -6.41 -5.04 -18.65
N ARG A 7 -7.01 -4.15 -19.43
CA ARG A 7 -6.43 -2.84 -19.75
C ARG A 7 -6.23 -1.99 -18.49
N GLU A 8 -7.23 -1.95 -17.60
CA GLU A 8 -7.13 -1.23 -16.33
C GLU A 8 -6.01 -1.80 -15.45
N HIS A 9 -5.90 -3.12 -15.34
CA HIS A 9 -4.85 -3.78 -14.56
C HIS A 9 -3.44 -3.53 -15.11
N ASP A 10 -3.29 -3.51 -16.44
CA ASP A 10 -2.00 -3.22 -17.08
C ASP A 10 -1.59 -1.76 -16.85
N MET A 11 -2.54 -0.81 -16.88
CA MET A 11 -2.29 0.59 -16.52
C MET A 11 -1.90 0.73 -15.05
N LEU A 12 -2.64 0.08 -14.14
CA LEU A 12 -2.35 0.05 -12.72
C LEU A 12 -0.94 -0.46 -12.45
N ARG A 13 -0.54 -1.56 -13.11
CA ARG A 13 0.83 -2.12 -13.07
C ARG A 13 1.88 -1.13 -13.55
N ALA A 14 1.62 -0.44 -14.66
CA ALA A 14 2.55 0.54 -15.22
C ALA A 14 2.71 1.75 -14.30
N PHE A 15 1.61 2.30 -13.78
CA PHE A 15 1.61 3.45 -12.89
C PHE A 15 2.26 3.14 -11.56
N PHE A 16 1.97 1.97 -10.97
CA PHE A 16 2.53 1.57 -9.68
C PHE A 16 4.04 1.30 -9.72
N LYS A 17 4.59 1.00 -10.91
CA LYS A 17 6.05 0.96 -11.13
C LYS A 17 6.68 2.35 -11.03
N ILE A 18 5.98 3.39 -11.50
CA ILE A 18 6.44 4.79 -11.49
C ILE A 18 6.27 5.39 -10.08
N HIS A 19 5.11 5.21 -9.46
CA HIS A 19 4.80 5.77 -8.15
C HIS A 19 3.97 4.77 -7.32
N PRO A 20 4.52 4.19 -6.24
CA PRO A 20 3.91 3.06 -5.53
C PRO A 20 2.81 3.48 -4.52
N ASP A 21 1.94 4.40 -4.91
CA ASP A 21 0.69 4.73 -4.21
C ASP A 21 -0.47 4.08 -4.97
N TYR A 22 -0.98 2.98 -4.42
CA TYR A 22 -2.01 2.18 -5.07
C TYR A 22 -3.31 2.97 -5.28
N SER A 23 -3.73 3.75 -4.29
CA SER A 23 -4.99 4.52 -4.36
C SER A 23 -4.92 5.56 -5.47
N LEU A 24 -3.80 6.26 -5.59
CA LEU A 24 -3.58 7.21 -6.68
C LEU A 24 -3.54 6.50 -8.04
N CYS A 25 -2.80 5.39 -8.15
CA CYS A 25 -2.69 4.63 -9.40
C CYS A 25 -4.06 4.11 -9.87
N ARG A 26 -4.88 3.59 -8.96
CA ARG A 26 -6.24 3.12 -9.26
C ARG A 26 -7.15 4.26 -9.70
N THR A 27 -7.12 5.39 -8.99
CA THR A 27 -7.90 6.58 -9.37
C THR A 27 -7.54 7.06 -10.77
N LEU A 28 -6.24 7.09 -11.11
CA LEU A 28 -5.80 7.51 -12.45
C LEU A 28 -6.19 6.51 -13.53
N ALA A 29 -6.09 5.20 -13.26
CA ALA A 29 -6.51 4.17 -14.19
C ALA A 29 -8.02 4.27 -14.48
N ALA A 30 -8.85 4.43 -13.44
CA ALA A 30 -10.29 4.62 -13.57
C ALA A 30 -10.63 5.89 -14.37
N ASN A 31 -10.02 7.03 -14.02
CA ASN A 31 -10.25 8.31 -14.72
C ASN A 31 -9.87 8.26 -16.21
N ILE A 32 -8.88 7.45 -16.60
CA ILE A 32 -8.54 7.21 -18.01
C ILE A 32 -9.60 6.36 -18.70
N MET A 33 -10.07 5.29 -18.04
CA MET A 33 -11.12 4.43 -18.58
C MET A 33 -12.43 5.20 -18.80
N GLU A 34 -12.71 6.18 -17.95
CA GLU A 34 -13.89 7.06 -18.03
C GLU A 34 -13.68 8.28 -18.97
N GLY A 35 -12.46 8.50 -19.48
CA GLY A 35 -12.15 9.59 -20.41
C GLY A 35 -11.98 10.97 -19.76
N PHE A 36 -11.95 11.04 -18.42
CA PHE A 36 -11.72 12.29 -17.69
C PHE A 36 -10.28 12.80 -17.79
N VAL A 37 -9.32 11.88 -17.92
CA VAL A 37 -7.89 12.19 -17.95
C VAL A 37 -7.22 11.41 -19.08
N THR A 38 -6.27 12.04 -19.78
CA THR A 38 -5.47 11.33 -20.80
C THR A 38 -4.35 10.52 -20.16
N HIS A 39 -3.94 9.43 -20.82
CA HIS A 39 -2.81 8.62 -20.35
C HIS A 39 -1.52 9.44 -20.21
N GLU A 40 -1.26 10.38 -21.14
CA GLU A 40 -0.10 11.27 -21.08
C GLU A 40 -0.14 12.18 -19.84
N HIS A 41 -1.30 12.77 -19.55
CA HIS A 41 -1.46 13.63 -18.38
C HIS A 41 -1.27 12.84 -17.07
N ALA A 42 -1.80 11.63 -16.99
CA ALA A 42 -1.58 10.74 -15.85
C ALA A 42 -0.09 10.41 -15.67
N LEU A 43 0.63 10.12 -16.76
CA LEU A 43 2.08 9.89 -16.72
C LEU A 43 2.86 11.12 -16.27
N GLN A 44 2.51 12.32 -16.77
CA GLN A 44 3.15 13.57 -16.35
C GLN A 44 2.93 13.82 -14.85
N LEU A 45 1.71 13.60 -14.35
CA LEU A 45 1.39 13.74 -12.92
C LEU A 45 2.15 12.71 -12.07
N LEU A 46 2.17 11.45 -12.49
CA LEU A 46 2.92 10.38 -11.82
C LEU A 46 4.42 10.66 -11.84
N THR A 47 4.97 11.17 -12.94
CA THR A 47 6.40 11.47 -13.09
C THR A 47 6.80 12.69 -12.28
N SER A 48 5.97 13.74 -12.27
CA SER A 48 6.16 14.93 -11.43
C SER A 48 6.06 14.58 -9.94
N LYS A 49 5.10 13.73 -9.56
CA LYS A 49 5.06 13.17 -8.22
C LYS A 49 6.28 12.28 -7.96
N ALA A 50 6.72 11.46 -8.92
CA ALA A 50 7.87 10.57 -8.80
C ALA A 50 9.21 11.31 -8.64
N SER A 51 9.40 12.44 -9.33
CA SER A 51 10.58 13.29 -9.16
C SER A 51 10.58 13.97 -7.77
N GLN A 52 9.41 14.32 -7.26
CA GLN A 52 9.22 14.66 -5.84
C GLN A 52 9.32 13.42 -4.91
N THR A 53 9.27 12.20 -5.47
CA THR A 53 9.20 10.92 -4.73
C THR A 53 10.55 10.34 -4.33
N ALA A 54 11.67 10.76 -4.92
CA ALA A 54 12.99 10.43 -4.36
C ALA A 54 13.09 10.93 -2.89
N ALA A 55 12.57 12.13 -2.62
CA ALA A 55 12.35 12.65 -1.26
C ALA A 55 11.17 11.97 -0.53
N LEU A 56 10.22 11.37 -1.25
CA LEU A 56 9.09 10.64 -0.67
C LEU A 56 9.45 9.22 -0.21
N ARG A 57 10.49 8.56 -0.74
CA ARG A 57 10.98 7.32 -0.12
C ARG A 57 11.48 7.62 1.30
N ASP A 58 12.20 8.73 1.45
CA ASP A 58 12.62 9.26 2.74
C ASP A 58 11.42 9.80 3.54
N SER A 59 10.40 10.36 2.90
CA SER A 59 9.15 10.79 3.56
C SER A 59 8.25 9.63 4.02
N ILE A 60 8.18 8.53 3.26
CA ILE A 60 7.45 7.31 3.62
C ILE A 60 8.19 6.62 4.75
N GLN A 61 9.52 6.56 4.67
CA GLN A 61 10.37 6.09 5.76
C GLN A 61 10.21 6.98 7.00
N ALA A 62 10.25 8.31 6.84
CA ALA A 62 10.02 9.27 7.92
C ALA A 62 8.59 9.22 8.48
N SER A 63 7.60 8.93 7.63
CA SER A 63 6.20 8.73 8.04
C SER A 63 6.07 7.45 8.83
N LEU A 64 6.74 6.37 8.42
CA LEU A 64 6.81 5.11 9.18
C LEU A 64 7.58 5.31 10.50
N ASP A 65 8.65 6.10 10.48
CA ASP A 65 9.48 6.43 11.65
C ASP A 65 8.76 7.33 12.66
N LYS A 66 7.70 8.02 12.24
CA LYS A 66 6.90 8.93 13.09
C LYS A 66 5.48 8.44 13.36
N LYS A 67 4.96 7.46 12.59
CA LYS A 67 3.58 6.96 12.75
C LYS A 67 3.48 6.22 14.07
N LYS A 68 2.87 6.88 15.05
CA LYS A 68 2.52 6.29 16.33
C LYS A 68 1.14 5.66 16.27
N ILE A 69 1.02 4.47 16.84
CA ILE A 69 -0.24 3.81 17.18
C ILE A 69 -0.34 3.82 18.70
N MET A 70 -1.45 4.33 19.21
CA MET A 70 -1.70 4.37 20.66
C MET A 70 -2.17 2.98 21.10
N ILE A 71 -1.57 2.36 22.11
CA ILE A 71 -2.02 1.10 22.73
C ILE A 71 -2.09 1.39 24.23
N GLU A 72 -3.26 1.25 24.85
CA GLU A 72 -3.44 1.52 26.30
C GLU A 72 -2.85 2.88 26.73
N GLU A 73 -3.11 3.94 25.95
CA GLU A 73 -2.60 5.31 26.14
C GLU A 73 -1.08 5.50 25.95
N VAL A 74 -0.34 4.44 25.61
CA VAL A 74 1.07 4.48 25.27
C VAL A 74 1.26 4.53 23.75
N GLY A 75 2.03 5.49 23.26
CA GLY A 75 2.30 5.66 21.83
C GLY A 75 3.47 4.78 21.35
N TYR A 76 3.18 3.74 20.58
CA TYR A 76 4.18 2.87 19.95
C TYR A 76 4.42 3.27 18.50
N LEU A 77 5.67 3.20 18.04
CA LEU A 77 5.94 3.37 16.61
C LEU A 77 5.44 2.15 15.85
N LEU A 78 4.67 2.38 14.77
CA LEU A 78 4.16 1.30 13.92
C LEU A 78 5.29 0.41 13.39
N LYS A 79 6.46 1.01 13.13
CA LYS A 79 7.68 0.30 12.71
C LYS A 79 8.31 -0.57 13.78
N ASP A 80 7.83 -0.57 15.03
CA ASP A 80 8.33 -1.36 16.15
C ASP A 80 7.35 -2.45 16.61
N LEU A 81 6.08 -2.39 16.16
CA LEU A 81 5.07 -3.42 16.43
C LEU A 81 5.27 -4.70 15.61
N THR A 82 5.27 -5.87 16.23
CA THR A 82 5.24 -7.16 15.52
C THR A 82 3.89 -7.38 14.82
N LEU A 83 3.81 -8.38 13.92
CA LEU A 83 2.53 -8.76 13.32
C LEU A 83 1.50 -9.14 14.39
N ASP A 84 1.89 -9.95 15.38
CA ASP A 84 1.00 -10.36 16.47
C ASP A 84 0.51 -9.18 17.30
N GLN A 85 1.39 -8.19 17.56
CA GLN A 85 0.99 -6.96 18.24
C GLN A 85 0.02 -6.11 17.42
N ILE A 86 0.21 -6.04 16.09
CA ILE A 86 -0.73 -5.34 15.20
C ILE A 86 -2.07 -6.07 15.19
N ILE A 87 -2.06 -7.40 15.05
CA ILE A 87 -3.26 -8.23 15.11
C ILE A 87 -3.91 -8.12 16.49
N ALA A 88 -3.22 -7.87 17.59
CA ALA A 88 -3.87 -7.72 18.89
C ALA A 88 -4.60 -6.37 19.09
N LEU A 89 -4.44 -5.41 18.18
CA LEU A 89 -5.11 -4.09 18.27
C LEU A 89 -6.64 -4.24 18.19
N ASP A 90 -7.36 -3.29 18.79
CA ASP A 90 -8.80 -3.13 18.50
C ASP A 90 -9.03 -2.73 17.04
N ASP A 91 -10.28 -2.83 16.63
CA ASP A 91 -10.71 -2.66 15.25
C ASP A 91 -10.41 -1.27 14.67
N GLN A 92 -10.55 -0.20 15.46
CA GLN A 92 -10.29 1.15 14.98
C GLN A 92 -8.80 1.33 14.69
N ARG A 93 -7.94 0.90 15.62
CA ARG A 93 -6.48 1.01 15.47
C ARG A 93 -5.95 0.07 14.40
N PHE A 94 -6.51 -1.13 14.30
CA PHE A 94 -6.18 -2.06 13.24
C PHE A 94 -6.58 -1.51 11.86
N ALA A 95 -7.75 -0.88 11.73
CA ALA A 95 -8.17 -0.20 10.50
C ALA A 95 -7.21 0.93 10.08
N ASP A 96 -6.71 1.72 11.03
CA ASP A 96 -5.70 2.74 10.75
C ASP A 96 -4.39 2.14 10.21
N VAL A 97 -3.98 0.99 10.75
CA VAL A 97 -2.80 0.25 10.28
C VAL A 97 -3.03 -0.32 8.87
N LEU A 98 -4.20 -0.91 8.61
CA LEU A 98 -4.59 -1.37 7.28
C LEU A 98 -4.54 -0.24 6.26
N HIS A 99 -5.15 0.91 6.57
CA HIS A 99 -5.18 2.06 5.67
C HIS A 99 -3.75 2.55 5.37
N PHE A 100 -2.89 2.60 6.38
CA PHE A 100 -1.50 2.97 6.20
C PHE A 100 -0.76 2.02 5.26
N TYR A 101 -0.85 0.70 5.48
CA TYR A 101 -0.15 -0.28 4.65
C TYR A 101 -0.74 -0.44 3.25
N PHE A 102 -2.03 -0.19 3.08
CA PHE A 102 -2.66 -0.10 1.78
C PHE A 102 -2.12 1.08 0.97
N LYS A 103 -1.95 2.25 1.62
CA LYS A 103 -1.38 3.44 1.00
C LYS A 103 0.12 3.30 0.72
N TYR A 104 0.85 2.68 1.65
CA TYR A 104 2.31 2.54 1.59
C TYR A 104 2.75 1.07 1.72
N PRO A 105 2.42 0.22 0.73
CA PRO A 105 2.69 -1.23 0.78
C PRO A 105 4.18 -1.56 0.88
N ARG A 106 5.05 -0.66 0.41
CA ARG A 106 6.50 -0.80 0.46
C ARG A 106 7.13 -0.24 1.74
N ALA A 107 6.35 0.34 2.65
CA ALA A 107 6.87 0.95 3.88
C ALA A 107 7.51 -0.09 4.81
N HIS A 108 7.14 -1.38 4.69
CA HIS A 108 7.80 -2.44 5.43
C HIS A 108 9.14 -2.82 4.76
N ASN A 109 10.23 -2.19 5.23
CA ASN A 109 11.63 -2.54 4.92
C ASN A 109 12.38 -3.12 6.12
N ARG A 110 11.68 -3.73 7.09
CA ARG A 110 12.25 -4.32 8.31
C ARG A 110 13.27 -5.45 8.12
N ILE A 111 13.62 -5.78 6.88
CA ILE A 111 14.49 -6.90 6.61
C ILE A 111 15.89 -6.33 6.41
N SER A 112 16.65 -6.37 7.49
CA SER A 112 18.08 -6.05 7.58
C SER A 112 18.99 -6.92 6.69
N ARG A 113 18.43 -7.74 5.79
CA ARG A 113 19.17 -8.70 4.96
C ARG A 113 19.10 -8.34 3.47
N PRO A 114 20.20 -8.53 2.71
CA PRO A 114 20.37 -7.95 1.38
C PRO A 114 19.54 -8.60 0.27
N SER A 115 18.96 -9.80 0.47
CA SER A 115 18.24 -10.51 -0.59
C SER A 115 16.86 -9.90 -0.88
N TRP A 116 16.70 -9.33 -2.08
CA TRP A 116 15.44 -8.79 -2.60
C TRP A 116 14.28 -9.81 -2.56
N PHE A 117 14.53 -11.07 -2.94
CA PHE A 117 13.51 -12.12 -2.93
C PHE A 117 12.93 -12.39 -1.54
N ARG A 118 13.80 -12.49 -0.52
CA ARG A 118 13.35 -12.65 0.87
C ARG A 118 12.58 -11.43 1.38
N ARG A 119 12.90 -10.23 0.85
CA ARG A 119 12.17 -8.99 1.17
C ARG A 119 10.75 -9.00 0.61
N ARG A 120 10.59 -9.38 -0.65
CA ARG A 120 9.30 -9.50 -1.30
C ARG A 120 8.42 -10.55 -0.61
N ALA A 121 8.95 -11.76 -0.38
CA ALA A 121 8.19 -12.86 0.23
C ALA A 121 7.64 -12.49 1.63
N LYS A 122 8.48 -11.93 2.50
CA LYS A 122 8.05 -11.51 3.84
C LYS A 122 7.03 -10.38 3.82
N ARG A 123 7.16 -9.43 2.88
CA ARG A 123 6.19 -8.35 2.71
C ARG A 123 4.83 -8.90 2.28
N LEU A 124 4.82 -9.81 1.31
CA LEU A 124 3.60 -10.49 0.89
C LEU A 124 2.96 -11.24 2.07
N GLN A 125 3.73 -12.05 2.80
CA GLN A 125 3.23 -12.76 3.99
C GLN A 125 2.61 -11.81 5.02
N PHE A 126 3.30 -10.70 5.33
CA PHE A 126 2.80 -9.70 6.27
C PHE A 126 1.48 -9.07 5.80
N LEU A 127 1.43 -8.60 4.56
CA LEU A 127 0.23 -7.95 4.01
C LEU A 127 -0.94 -8.94 3.83
N SER A 128 -0.66 -10.18 3.44
CA SER A 128 -1.64 -11.26 3.38
C SER A 128 -2.25 -11.54 4.75
N ALA A 129 -1.43 -11.59 5.80
CA ALA A 129 -1.92 -11.81 7.16
C ALA A 129 -2.82 -10.65 7.65
N LEU A 130 -2.45 -9.40 7.36
CA LEU A 130 -3.30 -8.24 7.67
C LEU A 130 -4.65 -8.30 6.94
N MET A 131 -4.64 -8.69 5.66
CA MET A 131 -5.86 -8.84 4.86
C MET A 131 -6.76 -9.96 5.40
N GLU A 132 -6.18 -11.12 5.73
CA GLU A 132 -6.91 -12.26 6.29
C GLU A 132 -7.54 -11.90 7.63
N GLU A 133 -6.78 -11.22 8.50
CA GLU A 133 -7.27 -10.75 9.78
C GLU A 133 -8.38 -9.70 9.63
N SER A 134 -8.27 -8.78 8.67
CA SER A 134 -9.35 -7.86 8.31
C SER A 134 -10.63 -8.59 7.92
N LYS A 135 -10.52 -9.64 7.08
CA LYS A 135 -11.65 -10.49 6.68
C LYS A 135 -12.27 -11.16 7.90
N ARG A 136 -11.46 -11.71 8.80
CA ARG A 136 -11.91 -12.37 10.04
C ARG A 136 -12.72 -11.43 10.94
N ARG A 137 -12.36 -10.15 10.97
CA ARG A 137 -13.01 -9.10 11.77
C ARG A 137 -14.20 -8.42 11.08
N SER A 138 -14.49 -8.75 9.83
CA SER A 138 -15.53 -8.08 9.03
C SER A 138 -15.33 -6.57 8.91
N LEU A 139 -14.08 -6.10 8.87
CA LEU A 139 -13.79 -4.67 8.72
C LEU A 139 -14.05 -4.22 7.28
N SER A 140 -14.73 -3.08 7.13
CA SER A 140 -15.02 -2.48 5.81
C SER A 140 -13.72 -2.11 5.08
N THR A 141 -13.21 -3.04 4.30
CA THR A 141 -11.97 -2.93 3.53
C THR A 141 -12.26 -3.29 2.08
N ASP A 142 -11.70 -2.54 1.13
CA ASP A 142 -11.80 -2.91 -0.28
C ASP A 142 -10.89 -4.11 -0.59
N TYR A 143 -11.44 -5.32 -0.43
CA TYR A 143 -10.68 -6.57 -0.57
C TYR A 143 -10.20 -6.83 -1.99
N LEU A 144 -10.95 -6.38 -3.01
CA LEU A 144 -10.51 -6.49 -4.40
C LEU A 144 -9.27 -5.63 -4.62
N ALA A 145 -9.29 -4.42 -4.08
CA ALA A 145 -8.12 -3.54 -4.14
C ALA A 145 -6.90 -4.11 -3.41
N TRP A 146 -7.11 -4.82 -2.30
CA TRP A 146 -6.04 -5.51 -1.58
C TRP A 146 -5.47 -6.70 -2.35
N GLU A 147 -6.32 -7.51 -2.97
CA GLU A 147 -5.88 -8.65 -3.80
C GLU A 147 -5.10 -8.16 -5.03
N ASP A 148 -5.57 -7.09 -5.68
CA ASP A 148 -4.85 -6.43 -6.76
C ASP A 148 -3.50 -5.90 -6.27
N LEU A 149 -3.48 -5.20 -5.13
CA LEU A 149 -2.25 -4.69 -4.53
C LEU A 149 -1.23 -5.80 -4.24
N LEU A 150 -1.67 -6.94 -3.67
CA LEU A 150 -0.81 -8.09 -3.43
C LEU A 150 -0.24 -8.65 -4.73
N SER A 151 -0.99 -8.62 -5.84
CA SER A 151 -0.50 -9.04 -7.17
C SER A 151 0.61 -8.14 -7.74
N LEU A 152 0.70 -6.90 -7.26
CA LEU A 152 1.68 -5.89 -7.72
C LEU A 152 3.01 -5.93 -6.94
N ILE A 153 3.02 -6.56 -5.75
CA ILE A 153 4.15 -6.54 -4.79
C ILE A 153 5.09 -7.69 -4.98
#